data_AF-A0AAN5CY08-F1
#
_entry.id   AF-A0AAN5CY08-F1
#
_cell.length_a   1.000
_cell.length_b   1.000
_cell.length_c   1.000
_cell.angle_alpha   90.00
_cell.angle_beta   90.00
_cell.angle_gamma   90.00
#
_symmetry.space_group_name_H-M   'P 1'
#
loop_
_entity.id
_entity.type
_entity.pdbx_description
1 polymer ?
#
loop_
_entity_poly.entity_id
_entity_poly.type
_entity_poly.pdbx_seq_one_letter_code
_entity_poly.pdbx_strand_id
1 'polypeptide(L)'
;YSCQCDEGFAGDLCEIMLCHDFFCFGSFSVCENTLQGPLCHCERGRTGSNCELFKGESAPWSKCGNSTFCESSFQNGKCDEVCNNAECLFDGNDCQPEHS
;
A
#
# COMPACT_ATOMS: atom_id res chain seq x y z
N TYR A 1 -8.78 20.53 -36.17
CA TYR A 1 -7.92 19.33 -36.03
C TYR A 1 -8.42 18.60 -34.81
N SER A 2 -8.88 17.37 -34.96
CA SER A 2 -9.28 16.48 -33.87
C SER A 2 -8.40 15.25 -33.95
N CYS A 3 -7.66 14.93 -32.90
CA CYS A 3 -6.89 13.70 -32.85
C CYS A 3 -7.85 12.50 -32.73
N GLN A 4 -7.60 11.44 -33.50
CA GLN A 4 -8.19 10.13 -33.20
C GLN A 4 -7.28 9.46 -32.18
N CYS A 5 -7.83 9.14 -31.02
CA CYS A 5 -7.09 8.45 -29.99
C CYS A 5 -7.16 6.94 -30.18
N ASP A 6 -6.04 6.27 -29.89
CA ASP A 6 -5.98 4.82 -29.81
C ASP A 6 -6.83 4.30 -28.65
N GLU A 7 -7.16 3.01 -28.70
CA GLU A 7 -8.01 2.38 -27.69
C GLU A 7 -7.36 2.50 -26.30
N GLY A 8 -8.09 3.09 -25.34
CA GLY A 8 -7.56 3.39 -24.01
C GLY A 8 -6.99 4.80 -23.83
N PHE A 9 -7.11 5.70 -24.82
CA PHE A 9 -6.70 7.10 -24.70
C PHE A 9 -7.84 8.08 -25.02
N ALA A 10 -7.81 9.24 -24.38
CA ALA A 10 -8.78 10.33 -24.55
C ALA A 10 -8.12 11.70 -24.37
N GLY A 11 -8.85 12.76 -24.70
CA GLY A 11 -8.39 14.14 -24.65
C GLY A 11 -8.22 14.76 -26.03
N ASP A 12 -7.98 16.07 -26.08
CA ASP A 12 -7.80 16.79 -27.34
C ASP A 12 -6.49 16.40 -28.04
N LEU A 13 -5.52 15.91 -27.27
CA LEU A 13 -4.22 15.41 -27.71
C LEU A 13 -3.97 13.94 -27.33
N CYS A 14 -5.00 13.20 -26.91
CA CYS A 14 -4.91 11.81 -26.45
C CYS A 14 -3.97 11.62 -25.25
N GLU A 15 -3.89 12.63 -24.38
CA GLU A 15 -3.02 12.67 -23.21
C GLU A 15 -3.62 11.97 -21.97
N ILE A 16 -4.92 11.72 -21.97
CA ILE A 16 -5.65 11.08 -20.87
C ILE A 16 -5.66 9.58 -21.12
N MET A 17 -4.99 8.81 -20.27
CA MET A 17 -5.17 7.36 -20.27
C MET A 17 -6.52 7.01 -19.66
N LEU A 18 -7.29 6.17 -20.33
CA LEU A 18 -8.53 5.59 -19.85
C LEU A 18 -8.26 4.23 -19.20
N CYS A 19 -9.25 3.73 -18.49
CA CYS A 19 -9.30 2.35 -18.01
C CYS A 19 -9.10 1.39 -19.19
N HIS A 20 -8.06 0.57 -19.07
CA HIS A 20 -7.73 -0.50 -20.00
C HIS A 20 -7.50 -1.81 -19.23
N ASP A 21 -7.44 -2.93 -19.96
CA ASP A 21 -7.22 -4.24 -19.36
C ASP A 21 -5.96 -4.22 -18.49
N PHE A 22 -6.09 -4.76 -17.26
CA PHE A 22 -5.05 -4.86 -16.23
C PHE A 22 -4.60 -3.56 -15.55
N PHE A 23 -5.29 -2.42 -15.73
CA PHE A 23 -4.93 -1.18 -15.03
C PHE A 23 -5.15 -1.28 -13.51
N CYS A 24 -6.30 -1.80 -13.08
CA CYS A 24 -6.59 -2.08 -11.67
C CYS A 24 -6.39 -3.56 -11.37
N PHE A 25 -5.63 -3.87 -10.32
CA PHE A 25 -5.39 -5.21 -9.83
C PHE A 25 -6.51 -5.67 -8.89
N GLY A 26 -6.97 -6.90 -9.11
CA GLY A 26 -7.95 -7.56 -8.26
C GLY A 26 -9.29 -7.75 -8.96
N SER A 27 -9.87 -8.93 -8.79
CA SER A 27 -11.07 -9.37 -9.50
C SER A 27 -12.32 -8.54 -9.21
N PHE A 28 -12.36 -7.85 -8.06
CA PHE A 28 -13.46 -6.97 -7.67
C PHE A 28 -13.08 -5.49 -7.62
N SER A 29 -11.91 -5.12 -8.15
CA SER A 29 -11.54 -3.70 -8.28
C SER A 29 -12.33 -3.07 -9.43
N VAL A 30 -12.78 -1.82 -9.24
CA VAL A 30 -13.56 -1.07 -10.23
C VAL A 30 -12.73 0.09 -10.75
N CYS A 31 -12.56 0.19 -12.06
CA CYS A 31 -11.87 1.31 -12.70
C CYS A 31 -12.88 2.38 -13.13
N GLU A 32 -12.62 3.64 -12.80
CA GLU A 32 -13.43 4.80 -13.19
C GLU A 32 -12.57 5.80 -13.99
N ASN A 33 -13.08 6.23 -15.14
CA ASN A 33 -12.42 7.27 -15.94
C ASN A 33 -12.72 8.65 -15.38
N THR A 34 -11.69 9.41 -15.00
CA THR A 34 -11.82 10.79 -14.53
C THR A 34 -11.11 11.77 -15.46
N LEU A 35 -11.38 13.08 -15.30
CA LEU A 35 -10.69 14.14 -16.05
C LEU A 35 -9.18 14.24 -15.74
N GLN A 36 -8.72 13.58 -14.67
CA GLN A 36 -7.32 13.53 -14.27
C GLN A 36 -6.64 12.19 -14.63
N GLY A 37 -7.36 11.28 -15.30
CA GLY A 37 -6.90 9.92 -15.63
C GLY A 37 -7.76 8.82 -14.99
N PRO A 38 -7.34 7.55 -15.09
CA PRO A 38 -8.08 6.43 -14.56
C PRO A 38 -7.90 6.33 -13.03
N LEU A 39 -9.00 6.13 -12.30
CA LEU A 39 -9.03 5.96 -10.85
C LEU A 39 -9.50 4.54 -10.51
N CYS A 40 -8.70 3.81 -9.74
CA CYS A 40 -9.06 2.49 -9.25
C CYS A 40 -9.74 2.56 -7.88
N HIS A 41 -10.98 2.08 -7.82
CA HIS A 41 -11.69 1.77 -6.57
C HIS A 41 -11.36 0.34 -6.16
N CYS A 42 -10.45 0.20 -5.21
CA CYS A 42 -9.92 -1.11 -4.81
C CYS A 42 -10.94 -1.96 -4.04
N GLU A 43 -10.85 -3.28 -4.29
CA GLU A 43 -11.53 -4.28 -3.48
C GLU A 43 -11.14 -4.16 -2.00
N ARG A 44 -12.04 -4.55 -1.09
CA ARG A 44 -11.72 -4.67 0.34
C ARG A 44 -10.50 -5.57 0.52
N GLY A 45 -9.48 -5.04 1.20
CA GLY A 45 -8.22 -5.77 1.34
C GLY A 45 -7.21 -5.45 0.25
N ARG A 46 -7.42 -4.44 -0.60
CA ARG A 46 -6.41 -3.89 -1.52
C ARG A 46 -6.24 -2.37 -1.37
N THR A 47 -5.08 -1.87 -1.77
CA THR A 47 -4.69 -0.45 -1.75
C THR A 47 -3.60 -0.19 -2.81
N GLY A 48 -3.23 1.07 -3.00
CA GLY A 48 -2.32 1.50 -4.08
C GLY A 48 -3.06 2.22 -5.20
N SER A 49 -2.32 2.87 -6.10
CA SER A 49 -2.92 3.63 -7.21
C SER A 49 -3.66 2.72 -8.19
N ASN A 50 -3.16 1.49 -8.32
CA ASN A 50 -3.67 0.45 -9.21
C ASN A 50 -4.19 -0.75 -8.39
N CYS A 51 -4.41 -0.63 -7.08
CA CYS A 51 -4.81 -1.73 -6.20
C CYS A 51 -3.80 -2.90 -6.15
N GLU A 52 -2.53 -2.60 -6.43
CA GLU A 52 -1.42 -3.54 -6.49
C GLU A 52 -1.02 -4.11 -5.12
N LEU A 53 -1.39 -3.43 -4.03
CA LEU A 53 -1.06 -3.80 -2.65
C LEU A 53 -2.27 -4.45 -1.97
N PHE A 54 -2.04 -5.37 -1.02
CA PHE A 54 -3.11 -5.91 -0.17
C PHE A 54 -3.20 -5.16 1.18
N LYS A 55 -4.37 -4.59 1.48
CA LYS A 55 -4.71 -3.96 2.77
C LYS A 55 -4.79 -5.05 3.85
N GLY A 56 -3.72 -5.20 4.60
CA GLY A 56 -3.44 -6.34 5.49
C GLY A 56 -1.94 -6.62 5.57
N GLU A 57 -1.19 -6.17 4.56
CA GLU A 57 0.21 -5.76 4.65
C GLU A 57 0.32 -4.38 5.31
N SER A 58 -0.55 -4.10 6.29
CA SER A 58 -0.20 -3.19 7.34
C SER A 58 0.95 -3.87 8.07
N ALA A 59 2.19 -3.53 7.72
CA ALA A 59 3.30 -3.81 8.59
C ALA A 59 2.81 -3.39 9.99
N PRO A 60 2.73 -4.30 10.97
CA PRO A 60 2.34 -3.93 12.33
C PRO A 60 3.15 -2.73 12.86
N TRP A 61 4.30 -2.51 12.23
CA TRP A 61 5.24 -1.42 12.41
C TRP A 61 5.08 -0.24 11.44
N SER A 62 3.98 -0.07 10.68
CA SER A 62 3.81 1.03 9.71
C SER A 62 3.89 2.43 10.35
N LYS A 63 3.64 2.52 11.65
CA LYS A 63 3.79 3.76 12.42
C LYS A 63 5.11 3.83 13.20
N CYS A 64 5.88 2.75 13.18
CA CYS A 64 7.18 2.67 13.79
C CYS A 64 8.22 3.36 12.90
N GLY A 65 9.01 4.28 13.46
CA GLY A 65 10.06 4.97 12.70
C GLY A 65 11.16 4.03 12.15
N ASN A 66 11.32 2.85 12.76
CA ASN A 66 12.28 1.83 12.35
C ASN A 66 11.59 0.51 12.01
N SER A 67 10.56 0.57 11.18
CA SER A 67 9.65 -0.55 10.90
C SER A 67 10.37 -1.85 10.49
N THR A 68 11.33 -1.77 9.56
CA THR A 68 12.10 -2.95 9.08
C THR A 68 13.00 -3.55 10.16
N PHE A 69 13.63 -2.71 10.98
CA PHE A 69 14.49 -3.17 12.07
C PHE A 69 13.65 -3.80 13.18
N CYS A 70 12.58 -3.13 13.61
CA CYS A 70 11.70 -3.63 14.67
C CYS A 70 10.91 -4.86 14.26
N GLU A 71 10.57 -5.02 12.98
CA GLU A 71 10.03 -6.26 12.45
C GLU A 71 11.02 -7.42 12.58
N SER A 72 12.30 -7.18 12.26
CA SER A 72 13.34 -8.20 12.34
C SER A 72 13.75 -8.52 13.78
N SER A 73 13.59 -7.56 14.69
CA SER A 73 13.93 -7.69 16.11
C SER A 73 12.78 -8.17 16.99
N PHE A 74 11.55 -8.21 16.49
CA PHE A 74 10.39 -8.57 17.28
C PHE A 74 10.46 -9.99 17.88
N GLN A 75 10.34 -10.12 19.21
CA GLN A 75 10.43 -11.41 19.93
C GLN A 75 11.76 -12.14 19.68
N ASN A 76 12.85 -11.39 19.53
CA ASN A 76 14.19 -11.95 19.36
C ASN A 76 14.85 -12.30 20.72
N GLY A 77 14.20 -11.99 21.85
CA GLY A 77 14.71 -12.22 23.21
C GLY A 77 15.79 -11.22 23.65
N LYS A 78 15.94 -10.10 22.95
CA LYS A 78 16.84 -9.00 23.26
C LYS A 78 16.06 -7.71 23.26
N CYS A 79 16.04 -7.02 24.40
CA CYS A 79 15.40 -5.73 24.49
C CYS A 79 16.07 -4.69 23.56
N ASP A 80 15.38 -4.33 22.48
CA ASP A 80 15.72 -3.25 21.56
C ASP A 80 14.85 -2.01 21.90
N GLU A 81 15.36 -1.15 22.78
CA GLU A 81 14.65 0.05 23.30
C GLU A 81 14.07 0.97 22.23
N VAL A 82 14.66 0.99 21.03
CA VAL A 82 14.15 1.75 19.88
C VAL A 82 12.80 1.22 19.37
N CYS A 83 12.52 -0.07 19.58
CA CYS A 83 11.29 -0.77 19.23
C CYS A 83 10.32 -0.90 20.40
N ASN A 84 10.75 -0.53 21.62
CA ASN A 84 9.96 -0.60 22.85
C ASN A 84 8.94 0.57 22.98
N ASN A 85 8.04 0.70 22.01
CA ASN A 85 6.95 1.68 22.05
C ASN A 85 5.67 1.13 21.41
N ALA A 86 4.53 1.78 21.68
CA ALA A 86 3.22 1.32 21.23
C ALA A 86 3.08 1.27 19.69
N GLU A 87 3.75 2.15 18.97
CA GLU A 87 3.71 2.22 17.51
C GLU A 87 4.57 1.10 16.86
N CYS A 88 5.48 0.51 17.63
CA CYS A 88 6.39 -0.57 17.25
C CYS A 88 6.07 -1.90 17.97
N LEU A 89 4.88 -2.02 18.59
CA LEU A 89 4.41 -3.20 19.31
C LEU A 89 5.29 -3.65 20.50
N PHE A 90 5.90 -2.70 21.22
CA PHE A 90 6.67 -2.96 22.44
C PHE A 90 7.78 -4.01 22.26
N ASP A 91 8.42 -4.04 21.10
CA ASP A 91 9.47 -5.00 20.77
C ASP A 91 9.08 -6.46 21.07
N GLY A 92 7.79 -6.79 20.92
CA GLY A 92 7.32 -8.14 21.21
C GLY A 92 7.40 -8.54 22.68
N ASN A 93 7.47 -7.56 23.58
CA ASN A 93 7.65 -7.73 25.02
C ASN A 93 9.03 -8.24 25.45
N ASP A 94 10.04 -8.18 24.57
CA ASP A 94 11.42 -8.58 24.90
C ASP A 94 12.04 -7.72 26.02
N CYS A 95 11.53 -6.50 26.24
CA CYS A 95 11.94 -5.62 27.33
C CYS A 95 11.19 -5.86 28.66
N GLN A 96 10.32 -6.88 28.74
CA GLN A 96 9.68 -7.25 30.00
C GLN A 96 10.64 -8.06 30.89
N PRO A 97 10.49 -7.98 32.23
CA PRO A 97 11.37 -8.68 33.17
C PRO A 97 11.34 -10.21 33.07
N GLU A 98 10.42 -10.78 32.29
CA GLU A 98 10.28 -12.21 32.05
C GLU A 98 11.24 -12.73 30.95
N HIS A 99 11.90 -11.82 30.22
CA HIS A 99 12.78 -12.09 29.08
C HIS A 99 14.19 -11.44 29.20
N SER A 100 14.58 -10.97 30.39
CA SER A 100 15.87 -10.30 30.68
C SER A 100 16.94 -11.20 31.28
#